data_AF-A0A1W9INE5-F1
#
_entry.id   AF-A0A1W9INE5-F1
#
_cell.length_a   1.000
_cell.length_b   1.000
_cell.length_c   1.000
_cell.angle_alpha   90.00
_cell.angle_beta   90.00
_cell.angle_gamma   90.00
#
_symmetry.space_group_name_H-M   'P 1'
#
loop_
_entity.id
_entity.type
_entity.pdbx_description
1 polymer ?
#
loop_
_entity_poly.entity_id
_entity_poly.type
_entity_poly.pdbx_seq_one_letter_code
_entity_poly.pdbx_strand_id
1 'polypeptide(L)'
;MPQTNVQVPVLMSPAQKRRLARKAKAANLTMGELLRQGGERFSPVEDDAALDQFARQVTKATQRAIQSIDRTLALVAQSEARIHALAKSLRGH
;
A
#
# COMPACT_ATOMS: atom_id res chain seq x y z
N MET A 1 -31.36 -33.70 -8.31
CA MET A 1 -30.85 -32.34 -8.01
C MET A 1 -29.78 -32.02 -9.05
N PRO A 2 -29.92 -30.96 -9.86
CA PRO A 2 -28.84 -30.57 -10.77
C PRO A 2 -27.62 -30.16 -9.94
N GLN A 3 -26.46 -30.70 -10.27
CA GLN A 3 -25.21 -30.31 -9.62
C GLN A 3 -24.83 -28.90 -10.08
N THR A 4 -24.74 -27.96 -9.15
CA THR A 4 -24.42 -26.55 -9.42
C THR A 4 -22.95 -26.32 -9.76
N ASN A 5 -22.07 -27.29 -9.48
CA ASN A 5 -20.62 -27.18 -9.65
C ASN A 5 -20.10 -28.29 -10.58
N VAL A 6 -19.14 -27.93 -11.43
CA VAL A 6 -18.44 -28.87 -12.34
C VAL A 6 -17.00 -29.09 -11.90
N GLN A 7 -16.48 -30.31 -12.11
CA GLN A 7 -15.09 -30.63 -11.79
C GLN A 7 -14.17 -30.20 -12.93
N VAL A 8 -13.11 -29.43 -12.61
CA VAL A 8 -12.08 -29.03 -13.57
C VAL A 8 -10.77 -29.73 -13.23
N PRO A 9 -10.35 -30.77 -14.00
CA PRO A 9 -9.07 -31.41 -13.78
C PRO A 9 -7.91 -30.52 -14.25
N VAL A 10 -6.93 -30.31 -13.37
CA VAL A 10 -5.72 -29.50 -13.68
C VAL A 10 -4.50 -30.39 -13.63
N LEU A 11 -3.81 -30.51 -14.77
CA LEU A 11 -2.56 -31.25 -14.87
C LEU A 11 -1.43 -30.44 -14.23
N MET A 12 -0.64 -31.10 -13.38
CA MET A 12 0.46 -30.48 -12.67
C MET A 12 1.55 -31.50 -12.39
N SER A 13 2.81 -31.04 -12.37
CA SER A 13 3.92 -31.88 -11.97
C SER A 13 3.84 -32.21 -10.47
N PRO A 14 4.45 -33.32 -10.02
CA PRO A 14 4.47 -33.66 -8.58
C PRO A 14 5.09 -32.55 -7.71
N ALA A 15 6.07 -31.82 -8.25
CA ALA A 15 6.67 -30.68 -7.55
C ALA A 15 5.72 -29.49 -7.43
N GLN A 16 4.98 -29.17 -8.49
CA GLN A 16 3.96 -28.11 -8.47
C GLN A 16 2.85 -28.42 -7.46
N LYS A 17 2.32 -29.64 -7.48
CA LYS A 17 1.29 -30.09 -6.54
C LYS A 17 1.73 -29.95 -5.08
N ARG A 18 2.94 -30.42 -4.74
CA ARG A 18 3.50 -30.29 -3.39
C ARG A 18 3.68 -28.83 -2.96
N ARG A 19 4.11 -27.96 -3.88
CA ARG A 19 4.32 -26.54 -3.58
C ARG A 19 3.00 -25.83 -3.30
N LEU A 20 1.97 -26.09 -4.10
CA LEU A 20 0.63 -25.54 -3.90
C LEU A 20 -0.04 -26.11 -2.64
N ALA A 21 0.19 -27.38 -2.31
CA ALA A 21 -0.36 -27.99 -1.09
C ALA A 21 0.20 -27.34 0.18
N ARG A 22 1.51 -27.02 0.18
CA ARG A 22 2.12 -26.27 1.28
C ARG A 22 1.54 -24.86 1.39
N LYS A 23 1.32 -24.16 0.27
CA LYS A 23 0.68 -22.84 0.26
C LYS A 23 -0.75 -22.89 0.80
N ALA A 24 -1.55 -23.86 0.35
CA ALA A 24 -2.93 -24.04 0.80
C ALA A 24 -2.97 -24.29 2.32
N LYS A 25 -2.12 -25.19 2.82
CA LYS A 25 -1.98 -25.47 4.25
C LYS A 25 -1.59 -24.22 5.06
N ALA A 26 -0.60 -23.46 4.59
CA ALA A 26 -0.17 -22.23 5.28
C ALA A 26 -1.26 -21.15 5.31
N ALA A 27 -2.15 -21.13 4.32
CA ALA A 27 -3.28 -20.20 4.24
C ALA A 27 -4.57 -20.71 4.91
N ASN A 28 -4.56 -21.91 5.52
CA ASN A 28 -5.77 -22.59 6.02
C ASN A 28 -6.88 -22.75 4.95
N LEU A 29 -6.47 -23.02 3.70
CA LEU A 29 -7.37 -23.27 2.57
C LEU A 29 -7.22 -24.70 2.07
N THR A 30 -8.27 -25.25 1.46
CA THR A 30 -8.14 -26.43 0.62
C THR A 30 -7.40 -26.11 -0.68
N MET A 31 -6.86 -27.14 -1.33
CA MET A 31 -6.25 -26.98 -2.66
C MET A 31 -7.24 -26.39 -3.67
N GLY A 32 -8.50 -26.82 -3.64
CA GLY A 32 -9.55 -26.35 -4.55
C GLY A 32 -9.87 -24.87 -4.32
N GLU A 33 -9.98 -24.43 -3.07
CA GLU A 33 -10.21 -23.02 -2.75
C GLU A 33 -9.02 -22.14 -3.14
N LEU A 34 -7.80 -22.58 -2.86
CA LEU A 34 -6.60 -21.85 -3.26
C LEU A 34 -6.56 -21.66 -4.78
N LEU A 35 -6.82 -22.73 -5.55
CA LEU A 35 -6.80 -22.68 -7.01
C LEU A 35 -7.95 -21.84 -7.56
N ARG A 36 -9.16 -21.97 -6.99
CA ARG A 36 -10.32 -21.17 -7.38
C ARG A 36 -10.07 -19.68 -7.15
N GLN A 37 -9.62 -19.30 -5.95
CA GLN A 37 -9.28 -17.91 -5.64
C GLN A 37 -8.13 -17.39 -6.50
N GLY A 38 -7.10 -18.21 -6.74
CA GLY A 38 -5.98 -17.85 -7.60
C GLY A 38 -6.42 -17.62 -9.06
N GLY A 39 -7.32 -18.45 -9.58
CA GLY A 39 -7.88 -18.30 -10.92
C GLY A 39 -8.82 -17.10 -11.05
N GLU A 40 -9.71 -16.87 -10.07
CA GLU A 40 -10.62 -15.71 -10.03
C GLU A 40 -9.87 -14.37 -9.95
N ARG A 41 -8.71 -14.35 -9.27
CA ARG A 41 -7.86 -13.16 -9.13
C ARG A 41 -6.80 -13.04 -10.22
N PHE A 42 -6.69 -14.03 -11.11
CA PHE A 42 -5.72 -13.97 -12.19
C PHE A 42 -6.16 -12.90 -13.20
N SER A 43 -5.52 -11.73 -13.13
CA SER A 43 -5.66 -10.67 -14.13
C SER A 43 -4.43 -10.72 -15.03
N PRO A 44 -4.55 -11.05 -16.33
CA PRO A 44 -3.41 -11.08 -17.23
C PRO A 44 -2.85 -9.68 -17.56
N VAL A 45 -3.54 -8.60 -17.15
CA VAL A 45 -3.24 -7.22 -17.56
C VAL A 45 -2.89 -6.28 -16.39
N GLU A 46 -3.07 -6.68 -15.14
CA GLU A 46 -2.82 -5.78 -13.99
C GLU A 46 -1.77 -6.31 -13.02
N ASP A 47 -0.66 -5.58 -12.91
CA ASP A 47 -0.25 -5.03 -11.60
C ASP A 47 0.73 -3.85 -11.73
N ASP A 48 1.51 -3.74 -12.80
CA ASP A 48 2.56 -2.69 -12.83
C ASP A 48 1.99 -1.27 -12.92
N ALA A 49 1.01 -1.02 -13.79
CA ALA A 49 0.48 0.34 -13.99
C ALA A 49 -0.28 0.89 -12.77
N ALA A 50 -1.04 0.03 -12.07
CA ALA A 50 -1.79 0.41 -10.88
C ALA A 50 -0.85 0.64 -9.68
N LEU A 51 0.14 -0.23 -9.49
CA LEU A 51 1.18 -0.06 -8.46
C LEU A 51 2.04 1.19 -8.75
N ASP A 52 2.40 1.43 -10.00
CA ASP A 52 3.12 2.65 -10.42
C ASP A 52 2.31 3.91 -10.16
N GLN A 53 1.01 3.89 -10.45
CA GLN A 53 0.13 5.02 -10.18
C GLN A 53 0.02 5.28 -8.67
N PHE A 54 -0.13 4.22 -7.86
CA PHE A 54 -0.15 4.33 -6.41
C PHE A 54 1.17 4.91 -5.87
N ALA A 55 2.32 4.40 -6.31
CA ALA A 55 3.63 4.89 -5.92
C ALA A 55 3.79 6.39 -6.24
N ARG A 56 3.40 6.81 -7.45
CA ARG A 56 3.42 8.24 -7.86
C ARG A 56 2.55 9.11 -6.96
N GLN A 57 1.37 8.64 -6.58
CA GLN A 57 0.47 9.38 -5.70
C GLN A 57 1.06 9.54 -4.29
N VAL A 58 1.62 8.46 -3.74
CA VAL A 58 2.30 8.48 -2.43
C VAL A 58 3.47 9.46 -2.45
N THR A 59 4.35 9.39 -3.45
CA THR A 59 5.49 10.33 -3.57
C THR A 59 5.01 11.78 -3.62
N LYS A 60 3.98 12.09 -4.41
CA LYS A 60 3.43 13.44 -4.53
C LYS A 60 2.81 13.93 -3.22
N ALA A 61 2.12 13.06 -2.49
CA ALA A 61 1.54 13.39 -1.19
C ALA A 61 2.64 13.69 -0.16
N THR A 62 3.69 12.87 -0.11
CA THR A 62 4.85 13.07 0.78
C THR A 62 5.57 14.38 0.49
N GLN A 63 5.81 14.72 -0.77
CA GLN A 63 6.44 16.00 -1.15
C GLN A 63 5.60 17.20 -0.68
N ARG A 64 4.28 17.13 -0.83
CA ARG A 64 3.37 18.18 -0.34
C ARG A 64 3.40 18.31 1.18
N ALA A 65 3.44 17.18 1.89
CA ALA A 65 3.54 17.17 3.35
C ALA A 65 4.85 17.83 3.83
N ILE A 66 5.99 17.47 3.23
CA ILE A 66 7.30 18.08 3.51
C ILE A 66 7.24 19.60 3.30
N GLN A 67 6.76 20.04 2.14
CA GLN A 67 6.63 21.47 1.83
C GLN A 67 5.72 22.20 2.82
N SER A 68 4.66 21.54 3.31
CA SER A 68 3.79 22.12 4.32
C SER A 68 4.48 22.25 5.67
N ILE A 69 5.28 21.25 6.07
CA ILE A 69 6.07 21.29 7.30
C ILE A 69 7.08 22.43 7.24
N ASP A 70 7.84 22.54 6.13
CA ASP A 70 8.84 23.60 5.95
C ASP A 70 8.21 25.00 6.05
N ARG A 71 7.04 25.20 5.44
CA ARG A 71 6.30 26.47 5.55
C ARG A 71 5.88 26.76 6.98
N THR A 72 5.37 25.77 7.70
CA THR A 72 4.98 25.94 9.10
C THR A 72 6.18 26.31 9.97
N LEU A 73 7.32 25.63 9.80
CA LEU A 73 8.55 25.95 10.53
C LEU A 73 9.04 27.37 10.23
N ALA A 74 8.99 27.80 8.96
CA ALA A 74 9.34 29.17 8.58
C ALA A 74 8.43 30.22 9.23
N LEU A 75 7.12 29.95 9.33
CA LEU A 75 6.17 30.83 10.00
C LEU A 75 6.42 30.91 11.51
N VAL A 76 6.75 29.78 12.15
CA VAL A 76 7.11 29.75 13.57
C VAL A 76 8.36 30.59 13.82
N ALA A 77 9.42 30.40 13.03
CA ALA A 77 10.66 31.18 13.16
C ALA A 77 10.43 32.69 12.98
N GLN A 78 9.60 33.09 12.00
CA GLN A 78 9.20 34.50 11.84
C GLN A 78 8.40 35.02 13.04
N SER A 79 7.54 34.20 13.63
CA SER A 79 6.80 34.55 14.84
C SER A 79 7.74 34.77 16.02
N GLU A 80 8.65 33.84 16.26
CA GLU A 80 9.66 33.92 17.33
C GLU A 80 10.53 35.17 17.19
N ALA A 81 10.98 35.49 15.96
CA ALA A 81 11.75 36.70 15.70
C ALA A 81 10.99 37.98 16.07
N ARG A 82 9.69 38.06 15.73
CA ARG A 82 8.82 39.21 16.10
C ARG A 82 8.63 39.31 17.62
N ILE A 83 8.40 38.19 18.29
CA ILE A 83 8.24 38.15 19.76
C ILE A 83 9.53 38.63 20.44
N HIS A 84 10.69 38.16 19.98
CA HIS A 84 11.98 38.61 20.52
C HIS A 84 12.22 40.11 20.30
N ALA A 85 11.90 40.64 19.12
CA ALA A 85 12.02 42.06 18.84
C ALA A 85 11.14 42.92 19.76
N LEU A 86 9.87 42.50 19.96
CA LEU A 86 8.95 43.17 20.88
C LEU A 86 9.46 43.11 22.33
N ALA A 87 9.91 41.93 22.79
CA ALA A 87 10.44 41.75 24.14
C ALA A 87 11.69 42.60 24.39
N LYS A 88 12.56 42.77 23.38
CA LYS A 88 13.73 43.65 23.47
C LYS A 88 13.34 45.12 23.55
N SER A 89 12.35 45.55 22.77
CA SER A 89 11.81 46.92 22.82
C SER A 89 11.21 47.25 24.19
N LEU A 90 10.49 46.31 24.81
CA LEU A 90 9.86 46.51 26.11
C LEU A 90 10.84 46.57 27.29
N ARG A 91 12.05 46.03 27.16
CA ARG A 91 13.09 46.06 28.22
C ARG A 91 14.08 47.24 28.09
N GLY A 92 13.97 48.02 27.02
CA GLY A 92 14.82 49.19 26.77
C GLY A 92 14.21 50.53 27.21
N HIS A 93 13.05 50.50 27.87
CA HIS A 93 12.38 51.60 28.56
C HIS A 93 12.35 51.31 30.06
#